data_AF-D9Q1V7-F1
#
_entry.id   AF-D9Q1V7-F1
#
_cell.length_a   1.000
_cell.length_b   1.000
_cell.length_c   1.000
_cell.angle_alpha   90.00
_cell.angle_beta   90.00
_cell.angle_gamma   90.00
#
_symmetry.space_group_name_H-M   'P 1'
#
loop_
_entity.id
_entity.type
_entity.pdbx_description
1 polymer ?
#
loop_
_entity_poly.entity_id
_entity_poly.type
_entity_poly.pdbx_seq_one_letter_code
_entity_poly.pdbx_strand_id
1 'polypeptide(L)'
;MSRAPPFATGKVVSDYTPLFLYWERARAEGREDLVEKSMLSEDDFKFVEGLVKSSPSMTLLELVDAIMTRFQGRVDPGVASRALGEPEDVAVERLLFIIAGWLVEAAESFMMLGLRSRYQMPKD
;
A
#
# COMPACT_ATOMS: atom_id res chain seq x y z
N MET A 1 -0.17 13.57 15.87
CA MET A 1 -0.27 13.10 14.48
C MET A 1 0.53 11.81 14.40
N SER A 2 -0.09 10.71 13.99
CA SER A 2 0.59 9.44 13.73
C SER A 2 1.56 9.61 12.56
N ARG A 3 2.72 8.94 12.63
CA ARG A 3 3.72 8.93 11.56
C ARG A 3 3.10 8.24 10.33
N ALA A 4 3.24 8.83 9.14
CA ALA A 4 2.71 8.29 7.90
C ALA A 4 3.80 8.30 6.81
N PRO A 5 3.81 7.33 5.88
CA PRO A 5 4.75 7.34 4.76
C PRO A 5 4.39 8.46 3.76
N PRO A 6 5.30 8.81 2.83
CA PRO A 6 5.06 9.87 1.86
C PRO A 6 3.74 9.68 1.10
N PHE A 7 2.97 10.76 0.96
CA PHE A 7 1.70 10.80 0.22
C PHE A 7 0.56 9.93 0.79
N ALA A 8 0.73 9.36 1.99
CA ALA A 8 -0.37 8.77 2.72
C ALA A 8 -1.33 9.85 3.23
N THR A 9 -2.62 9.57 3.13
CA THR A 9 -3.72 10.46 3.54
C THR A 9 -4.47 9.94 4.76
N GLY A 10 -4.34 8.65 5.06
CA GLY A 10 -5.04 7.99 6.15
C GLY A 10 -6.50 7.61 5.84
N LYS A 11 -6.95 7.74 4.59
CA LYS A 11 -8.32 7.42 4.17
C LYS A 11 -8.58 5.91 4.07
N VAL A 12 -7.58 5.14 3.66
CA VAL A 12 -7.62 3.69 3.51
C VAL A 12 -6.95 3.02 4.71
N VAL A 13 -5.80 3.54 5.13
CA VAL A 13 -5.02 3.00 6.25
C VAL A 13 -4.95 4.05 7.36
N SER A 14 -5.71 3.83 8.44
CA SER A 14 -5.77 4.76 9.56
C SER A 14 -4.51 4.77 10.45
N ASP A 15 -3.74 3.67 10.45
CA ASP A 15 -2.53 3.52 11.25
C ASP A 15 -1.41 2.81 10.48
N TYR A 16 -0.32 3.54 10.24
CA TYR A 16 0.88 3.06 9.56
C TYR A 16 1.97 2.55 10.53
N THR A 17 1.73 2.57 11.85
CA THR A 17 2.70 2.11 12.85
C THR A 17 3.23 0.70 12.56
N PRO A 18 2.41 -0.30 12.15
CA PRO A 18 2.92 -1.64 11.85
C PRO A 18 3.99 -1.67 10.76
N LEU A 19 3.85 -0.84 9.71
CA LEU A 19 4.83 -0.77 8.62
C LEU A 19 6.18 -0.22 9.11
N PHE A 20 6.16 0.79 9.96
CA PHE A 20 7.39 1.33 10.54
C PHE A 20 8.07 0.34 11.48
N LEU A 21 7.31 -0.37 12.31
CA LEU A 21 7.85 -1.44 13.16
C LEU A 21 8.51 -2.54 12.33
N TYR A 22 7.90 -2.93 11.22
CA TYR A 22 8.48 -3.89 10.28
C TYR A 22 9.81 -3.40 9.71
N TRP A 23 9.88 -2.14 9.24
CA TRP A 23 11.13 -1.57 8.72
C TRP A 23 12.21 -1.45 9.79
N GLU A 24 11.87 -1.01 11.00
CA GLU A 24 12.80 -0.92 12.11
C GLU A 24 13.36 -2.30 12.48
N ARG A 25 12.50 -3.32 12.50
CA ARG A 25 12.92 -4.71 12.74
C ARG A 25 13.82 -5.23 11.63
N ALA A 26 13.46 -5.03 10.37
CA ALA A 26 14.26 -5.45 9.23
C ALA A 26 15.67 -4.83 9.27
N ARG A 27 15.76 -3.52 9.56
CA ARG A 27 17.05 -2.82 9.71
C ARG A 27 17.88 -3.36 10.87
N ALA A 28 17.25 -3.62 12.02
CA ALA A 28 17.93 -4.21 13.17
C ALA A 28 18.50 -5.61 12.87
N GLU A 29 17.89 -6.34 11.93
CA GLU A 29 18.35 -7.65 11.46
C GLU A 29 19.30 -7.56 10.24
N GLY A 30 19.70 -6.35 9.82
CA GLY A 30 20.58 -6.15 8.66
C GLY A 30 19.94 -6.44 7.30
N ARG A 31 18.61 -6.45 7.25
CA ARG A 31 17.80 -6.82 6.07
C ARG A 31 17.23 -5.57 5.37
N GLU A 32 18.10 -4.67 4.93
CA GLU A 32 17.68 -3.47 4.18
C GLU A 32 16.92 -3.85 2.88
N ASP A 33 17.23 -5.03 2.31
CA ASP A 33 16.52 -5.59 1.16
C ASP A 33 15.01 -5.70 1.39
N LEU A 34 14.58 -6.00 2.63
CA LEU A 34 13.15 -6.09 2.98
C LEU A 34 12.49 -4.72 3.10
N VAL A 35 13.23 -3.70 3.52
CA VAL A 35 12.76 -2.32 3.54
C VAL A 35 12.54 -1.86 2.10
N GLU A 36 13.56 -2.00 1.25
CA GLU A 36 13.49 -1.60 -0.16
C GLU A 36 12.35 -2.33 -0.90
N LYS A 37 12.22 -3.64 -0.69
CA LYS A 37 11.19 -4.47 -1.32
C LYS A 37 9.76 -4.10 -0.90
N SER A 38 9.59 -3.52 0.29
CA SER A 38 8.27 -3.10 0.80
C SER A 38 7.95 -1.62 0.53
N MET A 39 8.86 -0.88 -0.10
CA MET A 39 8.60 0.46 -0.61
C MET A 39 7.78 0.42 -1.91
N LEU A 40 7.04 1.49 -2.18
CA LEU A 40 6.35 1.66 -3.46
C LEU A 40 7.35 2.01 -4.57
N SER A 41 7.17 1.38 -5.72
CA SER A 41 7.95 1.59 -6.93
C SER A 41 7.10 2.18 -8.05
N GLU A 42 7.74 2.74 -9.09
CA GLU A 42 7.02 3.24 -10.28
C GLU A 42 6.16 2.16 -10.95
N ASP A 43 6.62 0.92 -10.96
CA ASP A 43 5.89 -0.21 -11.54
C ASP A 43 4.59 -0.52 -10.78
N ASP A 44 4.52 -0.17 -9.49
CA ASP A 44 3.30 -0.32 -8.69
C ASP A 44 2.25 0.69 -9.10
N PHE A 45 2.66 1.93 -9.35
CA PHE A 45 1.76 2.96 -9.87
C PHE A 45 1.26 2.63 -11.27
N LYS A 46 2.13 2.13 -12.17
CA LYS A 46 1.73 1.67 -13.51
C LYS A 46 0.74 0.51 -13.46
N PHE A 47 0.93 -0.42 -12.52
CA PHE A 47 0.00 -1.53 -12.32
C PHE A 47 -1.40 -1.04 -11.91
N VAL A 48 -1.48 -0.16 -10.91
CA VAL A 48 -2.76 0.42 -10.47
C VAL A 48 -3.41 1.24 -11.59
N GLU A 49 -2.63 2.04 -12.32
CA GLU A 49 -3.14 2.81 -13.46
C GLU A 49 -3.75 1.89 -14.54
N GLY A 50 -3.07 0.78 -14.86
CA GLY A 50 -3.57 -0.22 -15.81
C GLY A 50 -4.87 -0.90 -15.35
N LEU A 51 -4.95 -1.26 -14.07
CA LEU A 51 -6.16 -1.86 -13.47
C LEU A 51 -7.35 -0.90 -13.53
N VAL A 52 -7.18 0.33 -13.06
CA VAL A 52 -8.26 1.33 -13.02
C VAL A 52 -8.74 1.67 -14.44
N LYS A 53 -7.83 1.76 -15.42
CA LYS A 53 -8.19 2.03 -16.83
C LYS A 53 -8.94 0.87 -17.50
N SER A 54 -8.58 -0.36 -17.16
CA SER A 54 -9.18 -1.56 -17.79
C SER A 54 -10.46 -2.04 -17.11
N SER A 55 -10.69 -1.65 -15.86
CA SER A 55 -11.84 -2.09 -15.04
C SER A 55 -12.52 -0.90 -14.35
N PRO A 56 -13.27 -0.06 -15.09
CA PRO A 56 -13.84 1.18 -14.56
C PRO A 56 -14.92 0.99 -13.48
N SER A 57 -15.47 -0.23 -13.36
CA SER A 57 -16.44 -0.60 -12.32
C SER A 57 -15.81 -1.28 -11.10
N MET A 58 -14.47 -1.41 -11.06
CA MET A 58 -13.75 -2.04 -9.96
C MET A 58 -13.94 -1.24 -8.66
N THR A 59 -14.31 -1.93 -7.59
CA THR A 59 -14.45 -1.35 -6.26
C THR A 59 -13.08 -1.15 -5.60
N LEU A 60 -13.03 -0.30 -4.57
CA LEU A 60 -11.83 -0.10 -3.77
C LEU A 60 -11.33 -1.42 -3.14
N LEU A 61 -12.26 -2.26 -2.67
CA LEU A 61 -11.92 -3.56 -2.08
C LEU A 61 -11.23 -4.47 -3.10
N GLU A 62 -11.82 -4.61 -4.29
CA GLU A 62 -11.24 -5.41 -5.37
C GLU A 62 -9.87 -4.88 -5.82
N LEU A 63 -9.69 -3.55 -5.83
CA LEU A 63 -8.40 -2.94 -6.15
C LEU A 63 -7.35 -3.29 -5.08
N VAL A 64 -7.68 -3.16 -3.79
CA VAL A 64 -6.78 -3.50 -2.69
C VAL A 64 -6.39 -4.98 -2.73
N ASP A 65 -7.36 -5.88 -2.94
CA ASP A 65 -7.11 -7.33 -3.04
C ASP A 65 -6.18 -7.67 -4.22
N ALA A 66 -6.37 -7.02 -5.37
CA ALA A 66 -5.51 -7.19 -6.54
C ALA A 66 -4.07 -6.73 -6.26
N ILE A 67 -3.89 -5.62 -5.54
CA ILE A 67 -2.58 -5.12 -5.13
C ILE A 67 -1.93 -6.07 -4.11
N MET A 68 -2.67 -6.51 -3.10
CA MET A 68 -2.19 -7.45 -2.09
C MET A 68 -1.70 -8.75 -2.73
N THR A 69 -2.47 -9.28 -3.70
CA THR A 69 -2.08 -10.47 -4.48
C THR A 69 -0.75 -10.26 -5.21
N ARG A 70 -0.55 -9.10 -5.82
CA ARG A 70 0.73 -8.75 -6.47
C ARG A 70 1.88 -8.61 -5.46
N PHE A 71 1.59 -8.24 -4.23
CA PHE A 71 2.58 -7.94 -3.19
C PHE A 71 2.94 -9.14 -2.29
N GLN A 72 2.34 -10.32 -2.46
CA GLN A 72 2.55 -11.48 -1.56
C GLN A 72 4.01 -11.86 -1.27
N GLY A 73 4.97 -11.48 -2.13
CA GLY A 73 6.40 -11.72 -1.90
C GLY A 73 7.16 -10.58 -1.21
N ARG A 74 6.55 -9.44 -0.91
CA ARG A 74 7.24 -8.23 -0.41
C ARG A 74 7.50 -8.24 1.09
N VAL A 75 6.73 -9.03 1.83
CA VAL A 75 6.80 -9.11 3.28
C VAL A 75 7.40 -10.45 3.66
N ASP A 76 8.46 -10.42 4.47
CA ASP A 76 9.02 -11.63 5.08
C ASP A 76 8.16 -12.04 6.30
N PRO A 77 7.59 -13.26 6.32
CA PRO A 77 6.67 -13.66 7.38
C PRO A 77 7.29 -13.67 8.77
N GLY A 78 8.55 -14.12 8.88
CA GLY A 78 9.23 -14.20 10.16
C GLY A 78 9.55 -12.81 10.73
N VAL A 79 10.04 -11.90 9.89
CA VAL A 79 10.29 -10.50 10.30
C VAL A 79 8.99 -9.79 10.66
N ALA A 80 7.93 -10.00 9.88
CA ALA A 80 6.60 -9.45 10.15
C ALA A 80 6.05 -9.90 11.52
N SER A 81 6.05 -11.21 11.77
CA SER A 81 5.60 -11.78 13.04
C SER A 81 6.38 -11.21 14.23
N ARG A 82 7.72 -11.15 14.14
CA ARG A 82 8.56 -10.59 15.21
C ARG A 82 8.37 -9.08 15.40
N ALA A 83 8.06 -8.35 14.34
CA ALA A 83 7.83 -6.90 14.42
C ALA A 83 6.50 -6.58 15.10
N LEU A 84 5.46 -7.38 14.84
CA LEU A 84 4.09 -7.10 15.27
C LEU A 84 3.66 -7.91 16.51
N GLY A 85 4.37 -8.99 16.84
CA GLY A 85 3.98 -9.91 17.91
C GLY A 85 2.75 -10.75 17.56
N GLU A 86 2.52 -10.97 16.27
CA GLU A 86 1.35 -11.67 15.72
C GLU A 86 1.77 -12.97 14.99
N PRO A 87 0.86 -13.93 14.77
CA PRO A 87 1.11 -15.05 13.86
C PRO A 87 1.59 -14.60 12.47
N GLU A 88 2.44 -15.38 11.81
CA GLU A 88 3.09 -15.01 10.55
C GLU A 88 2.08 -14.64 9.45
N ASP A 89 1.01 -15.42 9.29
CA ASP A 89 -0.06 -15.19 8.32
C ASP A 89 -0.80 -13.88 8.58
N VAL A 90 -1.19 -13.64 9.83
CA VAL A 90 -1.89 -12.41 10.27
C VAL A 90 -1.00 -11.18 10.07
N ALA A 91 0.27 -11.27 10.45
CA ALA A 91 1.22 -10.18 10.32
C ALA A 91 1.50 -9.83 8.86
N VAL A 92 1.64 -10.85 8.00
CA VAL A 92 1.82 -10.68 6.55
C VAL A 92 0.59 -10.03 5.93
N GLU A 93 -0.60 -10.56 6.19
CA GLU A 93 -1.85 -10.01 5.65
C GLU A 93 -2.02 -8.54 6.05
N ARG A 94 -1.79 -8.23 7.32
CA ARG A 94 -1.87 -6.86 7.85
C ARG A 94 -0.88 -5.91 7.16
N LEU A 95 0.37 -6.32 6.98
CA LEU A 95 1.37 -5.50 6.28
C LEU A 95 1.07 -5.35 4.80
N LEU A 96 0.63 -6.41 4.12
CA LEU A 96 0.24 -6.35 2.71
C LEU A 96 -0.93 -5.38 2.51
N PHE A 97 -1.93 -5.42 3.39
CA PHE A 97 -3.03 -4.45 3.39
C PHE A 97 -2.52 -3.02 3.55
N ILE A 98 -1.61 -2.78 4.51
CA ILE A 98 -1.05 -1.45 4.75
C ILE A 98 -0.27 -0.93 3.54
N ILE A 99 0.57 -1.76 2.91
CA ILE A 99 1.35 -1.38 1.74
C ILE A 99 0.43 -1.16 0.53
N ALA A 100 -0.61 -1.99 0.36
CA ALA A 100 -1.61 -1.82 -0.70
C ALA A 100 -2.42 -0.53 -0.53
N GLY A 101 -2.90 -0.26 0.69
CA GLY A 101 -3.61 0.96 1.01
C GLY A 101 -2.74 2.20 0.86
N TRP A 102 -1.45 2.12 1.23
CA TRP A 102 -0.48 3.18 0.95
C TRP A 102 -0.40 3.49 -0.54
N LEU A 103 -0.31 2.46 -1.39
CA LEU A 103 -0.28 2.66 -2.85
C LEU A 103 -1.54 3.34 -3.36
N VAL A 104 -2.72 2.95 -2.87
CA VAL A 104 -3.98 3.59 -3.26
C VAL A 104 -4.01 5.05 -2.84
N GLU A 105 -3.67 5.37 -1.60
CA GLU A 105 -3.65 6.75 -1.09
C GLU A 105 -2.61 7.61 -1.81
N ALA A 106 -1.42 7.05 -2.08
CA ALA A 106 -0.38 7.72 -2.83
C ALA A 106 -0.83 7.95 -4.27
N ALA A 107 -1.41 6.94 -4.94
CA ALA A 107 -1.92 7.07 -6.30
C ALA A 107 -3.07 8.07 -6.41
N GLU A 108 -3.94 8.18 -5.39
CA GLU A 108 -4.97 9.23 -5.31
C GLU A 108 -4.35 10.61 -5.08
N SER A 109 -3.35 10.73 -4.20
CA SER A 109 -2.67 12.00 -3.87
C SER A 109 -1.79 12.51 -4.99
N PHE A 110 -1.14 11.61 -5.71
CA PHE A 110 -0.50 11.91 -6.98
C PHE A 110 -1.54 12.15 -8.07
N MET A 111 -2.84 11.88 -7.85
CA MET A 111 -3.83 11.39 -8.82
C MET A 111 -3.19 10.56 -9.96
N MET A 112 -4.02 10.02 -10.80
CA MET A 112 -3.70 10.13 -12.22
C MET A 112 -3.65 11.64 -12.64
N LEU A 113 -2.99 12.58 -11.88
CA LEU A 113 -2.96 14.09 -11.93
C LEU A 113 -2.45 14.64 -13.29
N GLY A 114 -2.26 13.81 -14.31
CA GLY A 114 -2.17 14.24 -15.70
C GLY A 114 -3.51 14.23 -16.45
N LEU A 115 -4.57 13.61 -15.92
CA LEU A 115 -5.87 13.53 -16.59
C LEU A 115 -6.73 14.74 -16.21
N ARG A 116 -6.54 15.82 -16.96
CA ARG A 116 -7.50 16.91 -17.04
C ARG A 116 -8.89 16.37 -17.41
N SER A 117 -9.88 16.75 -16.61
CA SER A 117 -11.29 16.99 -16.98
C SER A 117 -12.14 15.79 -17.42
N ARG A 118 -12.90 15.22 -16.47
CA ARG A 118 -14.36 14.96 -16.60
C ARG A 118 -14.91 14.23 -15.36
N TYR A 119 -15.15 14.99 -14.30
CA TYR A 119 -16.33 14.74 -13.48
C TYR A 119 -17.07 16.07 -13.41
N GLN A 120 -17.96 16.31 -14.37
CA GLN A 120 -19.00 17.32 -14.17
C GLN A 120 -20.00 16.70 -13.21
N MET A 121 -20.10 17.27 -12.01
CA MET A 121 -21.30 17.13 -11.20
C MET A 121 -22.47 17.75 -11.98
N PRO A 122 -23.64 17.10 -12.06
CA PRO A 122 -24.84 17.74 -12.55
C PRO A 122 -25.04 19.01 -11.73
N LYS A 123 -25.25 20.13 -12.43
CA LYS A 123 -25.74 21.34 -11.79
C LYS A 123 -27.26 21.22 -11.79
N ASP A 124 -27.84 21.27 -10.60
CA ASP A 124 -29.22 21.70 -10.43
C ASP A 124 -29.36 23.18 -10.82
#